data_AF-A0A9P1DBZ6-F1
#
_entry.id   AF-A0A9P1DBZ6-F1
#
_cell.length_a   1.000
_cell.length_b   1.000
_cell.length_c   1.000
_cell.angle_alpha   90.00
_cell.angle_beta   90.00
_cell.angle_gamma   90.00
#
_symmetry.space_group_name_H-M   'P 1'
#
loop_
_entity.id
_entity.type
_entity.pdbx_description
1 polymer ?
#
loop_
_entity_poly.entity_id
_entity_poly.type
_entity_poly.pdbx_seq_one_letter_code
_entity_poly.pdbx_strand_id
1 'polypeptide(L)'
;MVDALVKAKLAKRIEQAGLRHLSYHDKRRNFEADLERLATYPEQILVINMNYRMIRSLFEAVALHEAVHRFGLPEKAPPFLAAEIFDALFAPTQLLRQELHVLRQELDVPRGTNFIAIHLRTGQIAYDPSRHGADELEVFLACARRAEKDVGEALWLLATDSENLAQQALELPEAKSGKLRLPHARGRVHIDRSDLGETLNGATANYAEWLLFGQAAAVILSRSYFGETAAEIGRVRHAYFAPGNGCVRTDLSSS
;
A
#
# COMPACT_ATOMS: atom_id res chain seq x y z
N MET A 1 32.75 10.11 -18.88
CA MET A 1 32.78 11.43 -19.56
C MET A 1 31.56 11.65 -20.45
N VAL A 2 31.16 10.67 -21.28
CA VAL A 2 29.93 10.74 -22.11
C VAL A 2 28.66 10.93 -21.27
N ASP A 3 28.54 10.25 -20.14
CA ASP A 3 27.35 10.28 -19.28
C ASP A 3 27.11 11.66 -18.62
N ALA A 4 28.19 12.34 -18.22
CA ALA A 4 28.13 13.70 -17.67
C ALA A 4 27.72 14.73 -18.74
N LEU A 5 28.17 14.54 -19.98
CA LEU A 5 27.85 15.43 -21.11
C LEU A 5 26.39 15.26 -21.56
N VAL A 6 25.87 14.03 -21.53
CA VAL A 6 24.45 13.72 -21.81
C VAL A 6 23.55 14.32 -20.74
N LYS A 7 23.89 14.16 -19.45
CA LYS A 7 23.15 14.78 -18.33
C LYS A 7 23.13 16.31 -18.43
N ALA A 8 24.26 16.93 -18.75
CA ALA A 8 24.34 18.39 -18.92
C ALA A 8 23.51 18.90 -20.10
N LYS A 9 23.52 18.20 -21.25
CA LYS A 9 22.68 18.55 -22.41
C LYS A 9 21.18 18.36 -22.14
N LEU A 10 20.82 17.31 -21.41
CA LEU A 10 19.42 17.05 -21.04
C LEU A 10 18.93 18.10 -20.03
N ALA A 11 19.72 18.43 -19.01
CA ALA A 11 19.41 19.47 -18.04
C ALA A 11 19.21 20.83 -18.71
N LYS A 12 20.09 21.20 -19.65
CA LYS A 12 19.97 22.46 -20.40
C LYS A 12 18.74 22.49 -21.31
N ARG A 13 18.35 21.37 -21.92
CA ARG A 13 17.12 21.27 -22.73
C ARG A 13 15.85 21.32 -21.88
N ILE A 14 15.88 20.72 -20.69
CA ILE A 14 14.81 20.79 -19.68
C ILE A 14 14.63 22.23 -19.20
N GLU A 15 15.72 22.91 -18.86
CA GLU A 15 15.72 24.32 -18.46
C GLU A 15 15.22 25.25 -19.59
N GLN A 16 15.63 25.00 -20.85
CA GLN A 16 15.18 25.76 -22.02
C GLN A 16 13.71 25.52 -22.40
N ALA A 17 13.14 24.38 -22.01
CA ALA A 17 11.72 24.07 -22.23
C ALA A 17 10.80 24.65 -21.15
N GLY A 18 11.35 25.36 -20.15
CA GLY A 18 10.59 25.78 -18.97
C GLY A 18 10.07 24.60 -18.17
N LEU A 19 10.80 23.48 -18.18
CA LEU A 19 10.46 22.27 -17.43
C LEU A 19 11.29 22.26 -16.14
N ARG A 20 10.69 22.56 -15.00
CA ARG A 20 11.35 22.29 -13.71
C ARG A 20 10.99 20.90 -13.21
N HIS A 21 12.01 20.05 -13.07
CA HIS A 21 11.87 18.75 -12.43
C HIS A 21 12.12 18.89 -10.92
N LEU A 22 11.08 18.59 -10.14
CA LEU A 22 11.16 18.60 -8.67
C LEU A 22 11.09 17.15 -8.17
N SER A 23 12.16 16.73 -7.50
CA SER A 23 12.26 15.39 -6.91
C SER A 23 12.15 15.47 -5.40
N TYR A 24 11.12 14.81 -4.89
CA TYR A 24 10.72 14.82 -3.50
C TYR A 24 10.91 13.45 -2.82
N HIS A 25 11.56 12.47 -3.46
CA HIS A 25 11.83 11.15 -2.83
C HIS A 25 12.34 11.27 -1.40
N ASP A 26 11.61 10.67 -0.45
CA ASP A 26 11.85 10.68 1.00
C ASP A 26 11.97 12.08 1.66
N LYS A 27 11.49 13.14 1.01
CA LYS A 27 11.58 14.54 1.46
C LYS A 27 10.22 15.17 1.75
N ARG A 28 9.36 14.46 2.50
CA ARG A 28 7.98 14.89 2.82
C ARG A 28 7.89 16.36 3.24
N ARG A 29 8.73 16.77 4.19
CA ARG A 29 8.73 18.14 4.73
C ARG A 29 9.05 19.20 3.67
N ASN A 30 9.90 18.87 2.70
CA ASN A 30 10.24 19.79 1.60
C ASN A 30 9.06 19.95 0.65
N PHE A 31 8.31 18.88 0.39
CA PHE A 31 7.08 18.98 -0.39
C PHE A 31 6.05 19.86 0.30
N GLU A 32 5.80 19.65 1.60
CA GLU A 32 4.87 20.46 2.39
C GLU A 32 5.28 21.94 2.41
N ALA A 33 6.58 22.23 2.60
CA ALA A 33 7.10 23.59 2.59
C ALA A 33 6.99 24.28 1.21
N ASP A 34 6.97 23.50 0.13
CA ASP A 34 6.87 24.01 -1.24
C ASP A 34 5.41 24.21 -1.71
N LEU A 35 4.40 23.77 -0.96
CA LEU A 35 3.00 23.76 -1.43
C LEU A 35 2.50 25.15 -1.86
N GLU A 36 2.85 26.21 -1.14
CA GLU A 36 2.48 27.58 -1.52
C GLU A 36 3.08 27.98 -2.87
N ARG A 37 4.37 27.71 -3.06
CA ARG A 37 5.08 27.95 -4.32
C ARG A 37 4.53 27.11 -5.47
N LEU A 38 4.11 25.88 -5.19
CA LEU A 38 3.51 24.97 -6.18
C LEU A 38 2.08 25.40 -6.56
N ALA A 39 1.30 25.94 -5.63
CA ALA A 39 -0.05 26.42 -5.90
C ALA A 39 -0.07 27.61 -6.87
N THR A 40 0.97 28.46 -6.82
CA THR A 40 1.11 29.63 -7.69
C THR A 40 2.11 29.40 -8.83
N TYR A 41 2.39 28.13 -9.18
CA TYR A 41 3.46 27.81 -10.13
C TYR A 41 3.14 28.38 -11.52
N PRO A 42 4.00 29.24 -12.11
CA PRO A 42 3.66 30.00 -13.30
C PRO A 42 3.89 29.23 -14.62
N GLU A 43 4.69 28.16 -14.59
CA GLU A 43 4.97 27.38 -15.79
C GLU A 43 3.81 26.43 -16.11
N GLN A 44 3.58 26.19 -17.41
CA GLN A 44 2.46 25.35 -17.88
C GLN A 44 2.68 23.86 -17.59
N ILE A 45 3.93 23.44 -17.38
CA ILE A 45 4.29 22.04 -17.18
C ILE A 45 5.08 21.91 -15.89
N LEU A 46 4.60 21.04 -15.01
CA LEU A 46 5.24 20.72 -13.75
C LEU A 46 5.51 19.21 -13.71
N VAL A 47 6.78 18.84 -13.51
CA VAL A 47 7.18 17.44 -13.38
C VAL A 47 7.55 17.18 -11.91
N ILE A 48 6.70 16.42 -11.23
CA ILE A 48 6.87 16.05 -9.82
C ILE A 48 7.21 14.56 -9.73
N ASN A 49 8.26 14.23 -8.99
CA ASN A 49 8.60 12.87 -8.64
C ASN A 49 8.51 12.68 -7.11
N MET A 50 7.65 11.78 -6.66
CA MET A 50 7.36 11.52 -5.24
C MET A 50 6.99 10.05 -5.01
N ASN A 51 7.29 9.54 -3.82
CA ASN A 51 7.03 8.16 -3.39
C ASN A 51 6.13 8.08 -2.14
N TYR A 52 5.43 9.15 -1.80
CA TYR A 52 4.57 9.22 -0.62
C TYR A 52 3.24 9.91 -0.93
N ARG A 53 2.21 9.53 -0.18
CA ARG A 53 0.86 10.08 -0.28
C ARG A 53 0.81 11.39 0.51
N MET A 54 0.45 12.48 -0.17
CA MET A 54 0.35 13.84 0.41
C MET A 54 -1.03 14.45 0.24
N ILE A 55 -2.04 13.60 0.03
CA ILE A 55 -3.38 14.03 -0.35
C ILE A 55 -3.96 14.94 0.74
N ARG A 56 -3.81 14.56 2.01
CA ARG A 56 -4.20 15.40 3.14
C ARG A 56 -3.50 16.77 3.13
N SER A 57 -2.18 16.79 2.97
CA SER A 57 -1.41 18.05 2.96
C SER A 57 -1.83 18.97 1.82
N LEU A 58 -2.29 18.43 0.69
CA LEU A 58 -2.85 19.22 -0.42
C LEU A 58 -4.20 19.85 -0.05
N PHE A 59 -5.08 19.11 0.63
CA PHE A 59 -6.39 19.62 1.06
C PHE A 59 -6.27 20.67 2.18
N GLU A 60 -5.35 20.46 3.11
CA GLU A 60 -5.15 21.34 4.28
C GLU A 60 -4.25 22.56 3.99
N ALA A 61 -3.68 22.66 2.78
CA ALA A 61 -2.84 23.78 2.41
C ALA A 61 -3.67 25.03 2.12
N VAL A 62 -3.43 26.10 2.90
CA VAL A 62 -4.10 27.40 2.75
C VAL A 62 -4.04 27.93 1.32
N ALA A 63 -2.89 27.78 0.65
CA ALA A 63 -2.67 28.21 -0.72
C ALA A 63 -3.58 27.51 -1.75
N LEU A 64 -4.18 26.37 -1.40
CA LEU A 64 -5.06 25.59 -2.25
C LEU A 64 -6.55 25.73 -1.88
N HIS A 65 -6.90 26.44 -0.80
CA HIS A 65 -8.29 26.57 -0.35
C HIS A 65 -9.22 27.16 -1.42
N GLU A 66 -8.79 28.21 -2.13
CA GLU A 66 -9.60 28.80 -3.22
C GLU A 66 -9.90 27.77 -4.32
N ALA A 67 -8.90 26.94 -4.67
CA ALA A 67 -9.08 25.87 -5.64
C ALA A 67 -10.05 24.80 -5.12
N VAL A 68 -9.91 24.37 -3.86
CA VAL A 68 -10.81 23.43 -3.19
C VAL A 68 -12.27 23.92 -3.27
N HIS A 69 -12.53 25.18 -2.89
CA HIS A 69 -13.87 25.77 -2.98
C HIS A 69 -14.39 25.86 -4.42
N ARG A 70 -13.54 26.31 -5.36
CA ARG A 70 -13.91 26.45 -6.77
C ARG A 70 -14.31 25.12 -7.41
N PHE A 71 -13.67 24.02 -6.99
CA PHE A 71 -13.99 22.68 -7.46
C PHE A 71 -15.09 21.98 -6.65
N GLY A 72 -15.65 22.65 -5.63
CA GLY A 72 -16.68 22.05 -4.76
C GLY A 72 -16.16 20.89 -3.92
N LEU A 73 -14.86 20.83 -3.66
CA LEU A 73 -14.23 19.83 -2.82
C LEU A 73 -14.43 20.19 -1.33
N PRO A 74 -14.50 19.21 -0.42
CA PRO A 74 -14.61 19.49 1.01
C PRO A 74 -13.33 20.16 1.54
N GLU A 75 -13.47 21.12 2.46
CA GLU A 75 -12.33 21.82 3.09
C GLU A 75 -11.41 20.89 3.88
N LYS A 76 -11.96 19.79 4.40
CA LYS A 76 -11.21 18.74 5.08
C LYS A 76 -11.25 17.48 4.24
N ALA A 77 -10.14 16.76 4.20
CA ALA A 77 -10.08 15.46 3.54
C ALA A 77 -11.16 14.53 4.17
N PRO A 78 -12.09 13.99 3.37
CA PRO A 78 -13.07 13.05 3.87
C PRO A 78 -12.40 11.74 4.28
N PRO A 79 -13.01 10.95 5.18
CA PRO A 79 -12.58 9.59 5.47
C PRO A 79 -12.40 8.78 4.17
N PHE A 80 -11.25 8.13 4.03
CA PHE A 80 -10.88 7.33 2.86
C PHE A 80 -10.82 8.11 1.54
N LEU A 81 -10.43 9.39 1.57
CA LEU A 81 -10.25 10.20 0.36
C LEU A 81 -9.35 9.50 -0.69
N ALA A 82 -8.29 8.81 -0.26
CA ALA A 82 -7.45 8.04 -1.17
C ALA A 82 -8.24 6.95 -1.92
N ALA A 83 -9.20 6.30 -1.25
CA ALA A 83 -10.08 5.30 -1.86
C ALA A 83 -11.02 5.92 -2.89
N GLU A 84 -11.59 7.09 -2.58
CA GLU A 84 -12.46 7.82 -3.52
C GLU A 84 -11.70 8.23 -4.79
N ILE A 85 -10.48 8.74 -4.63
CA ILE A 85 -9.61 9.08 -5.77
C ILE A 85 -9.24 7.82 -6.56
N PHE A 86 -8.93 6.72 -5.86
CA PHE A 86 -8.57 5.47 -6.52
C PHE A 86 -9.73 4.92 -7.36
N ASP A 87 -10.94 4.88 -6.83
CA ASP A 87 -12.12 4.39 -7.55
C ASP A 87 -12.48 5.28 -8.75
N ALA A 88 -12.20 6.58 -8.68
CA ALA A 88 -12.42 7.51 -9.79
C ALA A 88 -11.39 7.32 -10.92
N LEU A 89 -10.15 6.96 -10.61
CA LEU A 89 -9.05 6.88 -11.56
C LEU A 89 -8.77 5.47 -12.08
N PHE A 90 -9.10 4.45 -11.28
CA PHE A 90 -8.69 3.07 -11.54
C PHE A 90 -9.88 2.13 -11.51
N ALA A 91 -9.96 1.28 -12.53
CA ALA A 91 -10.84 0.12 -12.54
C ALA A 91 -9.98 -1.14 -12.77
N PRO A 92 -10.18 -2.22 -11.98
CA PRO A 92 -9.48 -3.46 -12.22
C PRO A 92 -9.75 -3.97 -13.64
N THR A 93 -8.68 -4.29 -14.37
CA THR A 93 -8.75 -4.88 -15.72
C THR A 93 -9.39 -6.27 -15.67
N GLN A 94 -9.83 -6.80 -16.82
CA GLN A 94 -10.37 -8.17 -16.88
C GLN A 94 -9.35 -9.21 -16.38
N LEU A 95 -8.08 -9.07 -16.76
CA LEU A 95 -7.00 -9.93 -16.30
C LEU A 95 -6.88 -9.91 -14.77
N LEU A 96 -6.85 -8.72 -14.16
CA LEU A 96 -6.74 -8.59 -12.71
C LEU A 96 -7.97 -9.15 -11.97
N ARG A 97 -9.17 -9.01 -12.55
CA ARG A 97 -10.40 -9.63 -12.00
C ARG A 97 -10.36 -11.15 -12.06
N GLN A 98 -9.81 -11.71 -13.13
CA GLN A 98 -9.63 -13.16 -13.28
C GLN A 98 -8.61 -13.67 -12.27
N GLU A 99 -7.47 -12.99 -12.13
CA GLU A 99 -6.44 -13.37 -11.16
C GLU A 99 -6.97 -13.32 -9.72
N LEU A 100 -7.71 -12.27 -9.36
CA LEU A 100 -8.39 -12.17 -8.06
C LEU A 100 -9.39 -13.32 -7.85
N HIS A 101 -10.10 -13.75 -8.90
CA HIS A 101 -11.02 -14.87 -8.82
C HIS A 101 -10.30 -16.20 -8.58
N VAL A 102 -9.22 -16.47 -9.31
CA VAL A 102 -8.36 -17.64 -9.14
C VAL A 102 -7.78 -17.67 -7.73
N LEU A 103 -7.21 -16.56 -7.27
CA LEU A 103 -6.67 -16.43 -5.92
C LEU A 103 -7.70 -16.78 -4.84
N ARG A 104 -8.94 -16.29 -4.99
CA ARG A 104 -10.04 -16.63 -4.06
C ARG A 104 -10.37 -18.13 -4.06
N GLN A 105 -10.34 -18.78 -5.22
CA GLN A 105 -10.60 -20.22 -5.32
C GLN A 105 -9.49 -21.03 -4.66
N GLU A 106 -8.23 -20.65 -4.89
CA GLU A 106 -7.07 -21.34 -4.30
C GLU A 106 -7.03 -21.23 -2.77
N LEU A 107 -7.43 -20.07 -2.24
CA LEU A 107 -7.50 -19.85 -0.79
C LEU A 107 -8.78 -20.37 -0.15
N ASP A 108 -9.72 -20.89 -0.93
CA ASP A 108 -11.07 -21.24 -0.47
C ASP A 108 -11.72 -20.08 0.30
N VAL A 109 -11.66 -18.87 -0.29
CA VAL A 109 -12.30 -17.65 0.25
C VAL A 109 -13.40 -17.19 -0.72
N PRO A 110 -14.62 -17.74 -0.60
CA PRO A 110 -15.78 -17.30 -1.36
C PRO A 110 -16.06 -15.81 -1.23
N ARG A 111 -16.81 -15.26 -2.20
CA ARG A 111 -17.30 -13.88 -2.10
C ARG A 111 -18.24 -13.74 -0.89
N GLY A 112 -18.07 -12.67 -0.12
CA GLY A 112 -18.87 -12.41 1.07
C GLY A 112 -18.39 -13.12 2.34
N THR A 113 -17.38 -14.01 2.25
CA THR A 113 -16.75 -14.60 3.44
C THR A 113 -16.01 -13.52 4.24
N ASN A 114 -16.23 -13.49 5.56
CA ASN A 114 -15.45 -12.66 6.46
C ASN A 114 -14.06 -13.26 6.67
N PHE A 115 -13.03 -12.43 6.48
CA PHE A 115 -11.65 -12.81 6.77
C PHE A 115 -10.88 -11.62 7.36
N ILE A 116 -9.84 -11.96 8.12
CA ILE A 116 -8.85 -11.03 8.66
C ILE A 116 -7.59 -11.17 7.81
N ALA A 117 -7.14 -10.10 7.18
CA ALA A 117 -5.90 -10.12 6.42
C ALA A 117 -4.73 -9.69 7.32
N ILE A 118 -3.65 -10.46 7.26
CA ILE A 118 -2.46 -10.32 8.10
C ILE A 118 -1.30 -10.03 7.15
N HIS A 119 -0.69 -8.85 7.27
CA HIS A 119 0.45 -8.46 6.46
C HIS A 119 1.72 -8.44 7.31
N LEU A 120 2.56 -9.47 7.18
CA LEU A 120 3.81 -9.59 7.90
C LEU A 120 5.01 -9.47 6.95
N ARG A 121 5.63 -8.30 6.95
CA ARG A 121 6.85 -8.02 6.19
C ARG A 121 8.08 -8.30 7.04
N THR A 122 9.04 -9.06 6.50
CA THR A 122 10.24 -9.49 7.25
C THR A 122 11.54 -9.12 6.54
N GLY A 123 12.67 -9.20 7.24
CA GLY A 123 14.02 -8.99 6.69
C GLY A 123 14.64 -7.63 7.01
N GLN A 124 15.76 -7.29 6.38
CA GLN A 124 16.39 -5.97 6.54
C GLN A 124 16.74 -5.39 5.18
N ILE A 125 16.34 -4.14 4.94
CA ILE A 125 16.78 -3.35 3.80
C ILE A 125 17.25 -2.02 4.34
N ALA A 126 18.41 -1.55 3.87
CA ALA A 126 18.84 -0.19 4.15
C ALA A 126 17.74 0.81 3.74
N TYR A 127 17.42 1.76 4.62
CA TYR A 127 16.43 2.83 4.41
C TYR A 127 14.93 2.44 4.44
N ASP A 128 14.58 1.16 4.63
CA ASP A 128 13.19 0.73 4.89
C ASP A 128 12.93 0.75 6.42
N PRO A 129 11.69 0.97 6.92
CA PRO A 129 11.39 0.84 8.34
C PRO A 129 11.83 -0.53 8.87
N SER A 130 12.18 -0.58 10.17
CA SER A 130 12.57 -1.85 10.80
C SER A 130 11.50 -2.89 10.55
N ARG A 131 11.86 -3.97 9.87
CA ARG A 131 10.92 -5.06 9.60
C ARG A 131 10.89 -6.04 10.76
N HIS A 132 9.90 -6.91 10.72
CA HIS A 132 9.63 -7.88 11.75
C HIS A 132 10.54 -9.10 11.65
N GLY A 133 10.79 -9.72 12.80
CA GLY A 133 11.39 -11.04 12.88
C GLY A 133 10.40 -12.13 12.48
N ALA A 134 10.89 -13.29 12.05
CA ALA A 134 10.00 -14.43 11.75
C ALA A 134 9.28 -14.95 13.01
N ASP A 135 9.92 -14.79 14.17
CA ASP A 135 9.41 -15.09 15.50
C ASP A 135 8.20 -14.21 15.90
N GLU A 136 7.97 -13.08 15.23
CA GLU A 136 6.80 -12.23 15.49
C GLU A 136 5.50 -12.73 14.84
N LEU A 137 5.54 -13.83 14.05
CA LEU A 137 4.32 -14.42 13.49
C LEU A 137 3.25 -14.68 14.55
N GLU A 138 3.63 -15.25 15.69
CA GLU A 138 2.70 -15.52 16.81
C GLU A 138 2.06 -14.25 17.37
N VAL A 139 2.76 -13.11 17.34
CA VAL A 139 2.21 -11.82 17.77
C VAL A 139 1.10 -11.38 16.81
N PHE A 140 1.32 -11.51 15.51
CA PHE A 140 0.33 -11.17 14.49
C PHE A 140 -0.90 -12.09 14.58
N LEU A 141 -0.70 -13.38 14.79
CA LEU A 141 -1.81 -14.33 14.99
C LEU A 141 -2.57 -14.06 16.28
N ALA A 142 -1.88 -13.74 17.39
CA ALA A 142 -2.53 -13.31 18.62
C ALA A 142 -3.33 -12.00 18.44
N CYS A 143 -2.85 -11.08 17.61
CA CYS A 143 -3.59 -9.87 17.26
C CYS A 143 -4.81 -10.18 16.37
N ALA A 144 -4.71 -11.13 15.44
CA ALA A 144 -5.85 -11.62 14.66
C ALA A 144 -6.95 -12.20 15.57
N ARG A 145 -6.60 -13.06 16.54
CA ARG A 145 -7.54 -13.58 17.56
C ARG A 145 -8.23 -12.46 18.35
N ARG A 146 -7.54 -11.34 18.60
CA ARG A 146 -8.15 -10.17 19.26
C ARG A 146 -9.11 -9.44 18.32
N ALA A 147 -8.74 -9.25 17.05
CA ALA A 147 -9.57 -8.61 16.05
C ALA A 147 -10.87 -9.39 15.75
N GLU A 148 -10.88 -10.73 15.88
CA GLU A 148 -12.11 -11.54 15.78
C GLU A 148 -13.20 -11.12 16.78
N LYS A 149 -12.83 -10.52 17.92
CA LYS A 149 -13.83 -9.98 18.86
C LYS A 149 -14.61 -8.82 18.28
N ASP A 150 -14.02 -8.09 17.33
CA ASP A 150 -14.61 -6.91 16.70
C ASP A 150 -15.36 -7.26 15.41
N VAL A 151 -14.99 -8.34 14.71
CA VAL A 151 -15.56 -8.71 13.40
C VAL A 151 -16.28 -10.07 13.36
N GLY A 152 -16.27 -10.82 14.46
CA GLY A 152 -16.80 -12.18 14.53
C GLY A 152 -15.81 -13.24 14.03
N GLU A 153 -16.28 -14.49 13.95
CA GLU A 153 -15.49 -15.60 13.43
C GLU A 153 -15.12 -15.35 11.96
N ALA A 154 -13.83 -15.45 11.66
CA ALA A 154 -13.30 -15.11 10.34
C ALA A 154 -12.15 -16.05 9.94
N LEU A 155 -11.97 -16.29 8.64
CA LEU A 155 -10.72 -16.90 8.15
C LEU A 155 -9.56 -15.92 8.33
N TRP A 156 -8.33 -16.41 8.41
CA TRP A 156 -7.14 -15.56 8.45
C TRP A 156 -6.36 -15.73 7.14
N LEU A 157 -6.00 -14.62 6.49
CA LEU A 157 -5.19 -14.62 5.27
C LEU A 157 -3.85 -14.00 5.58
N LEU A 158 -2.75 -14.77 5.49
CA LEU A 158 -1.40 -14.24 5.68
C LEU A 158 -0.72 -13.88 4.35
N ALA A 159 -0.51 -12.58 4.18
CA ALA A 159 0.34 -11.96 3.17
C ALA A 159 1.74 -11.74 3.74
N THR A 160 2.74 -12.37 3.14
CA THR A 160 4.15 -12.29 3.56
C THR A 160 5.07 -12.32 2.34
N ASP A 161 6.17 -11.57 2.42
CA ASP A 161 7.24 -11.55 1.43
C ASP A 161 8.36 -12.58 1.73
N SER A 162 8.18 -13.40 2.76
CA SER A 162 9.15 -14.42 3.18
C SER A 162 8.63 -15.83 2.99
N GLU A 163 9.27 -16.57 2.08
CA GLU A 163 8.98 -17.98 1.84
C GLU A 163 9.20 -18.83 3.10
N ASN A 164 10.28 -18.57 3.85
CA ASN A 164 10.53 -19.26 5.12
C ASN A 164 9.40 -19.05 6.13
N LEU A 165 8.89 -17.82 6.24
CA LEU A 165 7.75 -17.53 7.12
C LEU A 165 6.47 -18.21 6.63
N ALA A 166 6.24 -18.23 5.31
CA ALA A 166 5.11 -18.94 4.73
C ALA A 166 5.15 -20.44 5.04
N GLN A 167 6.32 -21.08 4.93
CA GLN A 167 6.50 -22.49 5.28
C GLN A 167 6.27 -22.76 6.77
N GLN A 168 6.81 -21.90 7.65
CA GLN A 168 6.56 -22.01 9.09
C GLN A 168 5.07 -21.87 9.42
N ALA A 169 4.37 -20.93 8.77
CA ALA A 169 2.94 -20.73 8.97
C ALA A 169 2.09 -21.92 8.52
N LEU A 170 2.49 -22.65 7.47
CA LEU A 170 1.79 -23.85 7.01
C LEU A 170 1.83 -25.00 8.03
N GLU A 171 2.84 -25.03 8.90
CA GLU A 171 2.96 -26.04 9.95
C GLU A 171 2.11 -25.75 11.20
N LEU A 172 1.54 -24.55 11.31
CA LEU A 172 0.74 -24.15 12.45
C LEU A 172 -0.62 -24.88 12.52
N PRO A 173 -1.17 -25.10 13.72
CA PRO A 173 -2.51 -25.69 13.89
C PRO A 173 -3.60 -24.93 13.14
N GLU A 174 -3.52 -23.59 13.08
CA GLU A 174 -4.46 -22.75 12.36
C GLU A 174 -4.42 -23.00 10.85
N ALA A 175 -3.25 -23.24 10.25
CA ALA A 175 -3.17 -23.61 8.84
C ALA A 175 -3.75 -25.01 8.59
N LYS A 176 -3.34 -25.98 9.42
CA LYS A 176 -3.79 -27.37 9.35
C LYS A 176 -5.30 -27.54 9.52
N SER A 177 -5.92 -26.72 10.37
CA SER A 177 -7.37 -26.76 10.65
C SER A 177 -8.22 -26.06 9.60
N GLY A 178 -7.64 -25.26 8.72
CA GLY A 178 -8.42 -24.48 7.77
C GLY A 178 -8.52 -22.98 8.10
N LYS A 179 -8.11 -22.56 9.29
CA LYS A 179 -8.30 -21.20 9.79
C LYS A 179 -7.38 -20.20 9.10
N LEU A 180 -6.10 -20.55 8.95
CA LEU A 180 -5.08 -19.73 8.30
C LEU A 180 -4.91 -20.16 6.83
N ARG A 181 -4.89 -19.17 5.95
CA ARG A 181 -4.78 -19.30 4.49
C ARG A 181 -3.60 -18.49 4.00
N LEU A 182 -2.82 -19.08 3.09
CA LEU A 182 -1.67 -18.44 2.49
C LEU A 182 -1.72 -18.62 0.98
N PRO A 183 -1.58 -17.55 0.18
CA PRO A 183 -1.28 -17.67 -1.23
C PRO A 183 0.03 -18.43 -1.41
N HIS A 184 -0.03 -19.61 -2.04
CA HIS A 184 1.12 -20.48 -2.26
C HIS A 184 2.10 -19.87 -3.27
N ALA A 185 2.99 -18.97 -2.83
CA ALA A 185 4.17 -18.40 -3.52
C ALA A 185 4.04 -17.94 -5.00
N ARG A 186 2.88 -18.05 -5.65
CA ARG A 186 2.68 -17.73 -7.06
C ARG A 186 2.89 -16.24 -7.26
N GLY A 187 3.99 -15.91 -7.93
CA GLY A 187 4.23 -14.56 -8.42
C GLY A 187 4.36 -13.50 -7.32
N ARG A 188 4.67 -13.88 -6.06
CA ARG A 188 5.04 -12.91 -5.02
C ARG A 188 6.45 -12.38 -5.26
N VAL A 189 6.54 -11.58 -6.29
CA VAL A 189 7.78 -10.99 -6.77
C VAL A 189 7.89 -9.63 -6.11
N HIS A 190 8.98 -9.37 -5.40
CA HIS A 190 9.22 -8.02 -4.89
C HIS A 190 9.59 -7.15 -6.11
N ILE A 191 8.66 -6.28 -6.55
CA ILE A 191 8.68 -5.59 -7.85
C ILE A 191 9.96 -4.76 -8.09
N ASP A 192 10.62 -4.29 -7.04
CA ASP A 192 11.88 -3.53 -7.09
C ASP A 192 13.16 -4.40 -7.16
N ARG A 193 13.05 -5.74 -7.11
CA ARG A 193 14.20 -6.67 -7.04
C ARG A 193 14.27 -7.71 -8.15
N SER A 194 13.27 -7.77 -9.02
CA SER A 194 13.14 -8.86 -9.98
C SER A 194 13.34 -8.41 -11.41
N ASP A 195 13.63 -9.37 -12.28
CA ASP A 195 13.72 -9.09 -13.70
C ASP A 195 12.36 -8.66 -14.27
N LEU A 196 12.35 -8.11 -15.49
CA LEU A 196 11.13 -7.56 -16.08
C LEU A 196 10.02 -8.61 -16.30
N GLY A 197 10.39 -9.86 -16.64
CA GLY A 197 9.43 -10.93 -16.90
C GLY A 197 8.77 -11.43 -15.62
N GLU A 198 9.58 -11.65 -14.59
CA GLU A 198 9.13 -11.94 -13.23
C GLU A 198 8.27 -10.80 -12.68
N THR A 199 8.67 -9.55 -12.94
CA THR A 199 7.94 -8.36 -12.50
C THR A 199 6.56 -8.28 -13.14
N LEU A 200 6.41 -8.55 -14.45
CA LEU A 200 5.12 -8.44 -15.13
C LEU A 200 4.10 -9.48 -14.63
N ASN A 201 4.51 -10.75 -14.53
CA ASN A 201 3.65 -11.81 -14.02
C ASN A 201 3.39 -11.64 -12.52
N GLY A 202 4.43 -11.32 -11.76
CA GLY A 202 4.31 -11.13 -10.33
C GLY A 202 3.54 -9.87 -9.93
N ALA A 203 3.58 -8.81 -10.75
CA ALA A 203 2.77 -7.61 -10.52
C ALA A 203 1.28 -7.95 -10.52
N THR A 204 0.80 -8.73 -11.48
CA THR A 204 -0.63 -9.08 -11.57
C THR A 204 -1.09 -9.86 -10.34
N ALA A 205 -0.32 -10.88 -9.92
CA ALA A 205 -0.60 -11.65 -8.71
C ALA A 205 -0.56 -10.79 -7.45
N ASN A 206 0.46 -9.94 -7.31
CA ASN A 206 0.58 -9.00 -6.18
C ASN A 206 -0.59 -8.02 -6.12
N TYR A 207 -1.04 -7.48 -7.26
CA TYR A 207 -2.21 -6.59 -7.30
C TYR A 207 -3.50 -7.35 -6.98
N ALA A 208 -3.62 -8.62 -7.38
CA ALA A 208 -4.77 -9.45 -7.01
C ALA A 208 -4.80 -9.71 -5.50
N GLU A 209 -3.65 -10.03 -4.90
CA GLU A 209 -3.50 -10.16 -3.45
C GLU A 209 -3.80 -8.84 -2.73
N TRP A 210 -3.28 -7.72 -3.23
CA TRP A 210 -3.55 -6.38 -2.69
C TRP A 210 -5.04 -6.01 -2.73
N LEU A 211 -5.73 -6.31 -3.84
CA LEU A 211 -7.18 -6.12 -3.96
C LEU A 211 -7.97 -7.04 -3.04
N LEU A 212 -7.54 -8.30 -2.86
CA LEU A 212 -8.16 -9.21 -1.91
C LEU A 212 -7.95 -8.71 -0.48
N PHE A 213 -6.75 -8.25 -0.14
CA PHE A 213 -6.41 -7.70 1.17
C PHE A 213 -7.31 -6.52 1.56
N GLY A 214 -7.59 -5.61 0.61
CA GLY A 214 -8.53 -4.51 0.81
C GLY A 214 -9.99 -4.93 1.04
N GLN A 215 -10.36 -6.19 0.78
CA GLN A 215 -11.72 -6.70 1.02
C GLN A 215 -11.89 -7.34 2.40
N ALA A 216 -10.87 -7.30 3.25
CA ALA A 216 -10.89 -7.91 4.57
C ALA A 216 -11.87 -7.21 5.52
N ALA A 217 -12.43 -7.95 6.47
CA ALA A 217 -13.24 -7.39 7.55
C ALA A 217 -12.37 -6.64 8.57
N ALA A 218 -11.15 -7.16 8.81
CA ALA A 218 -10.11 -6.51 9.59
C ALA A 218 -8.72 -6.77 8.99
N VAL A 219 -7.76 -5.91 9.32
CA VAL A 219 -6.37 -6.04 8.89
C VAL A 219 -5.39 -5.94 10.06
N ILE A 220 -4.41 -6.83 10.09
CA ILE A 220 -3.27 -6.79 11.01
C ILE A 220 -2.04 -6.42 10.18
N LEU A 221 -1.44 -5.28 10.48
CA LEU A 221 -0.45 -4.64 9.62
C LEU A 221 0.91 -4.58 10.30
N SER A 222 1.94 -4.95 9.53
CA SER A 222 3.28 -4.39 9.69
C SER A 222 3.32 -2.98 9.10
N ARG A 223 4.23 -2.13 9.57
CA ARG A 223 4.44 -0.78 9.01
C ARG A 223 4.98 -0.91 7.58
N SER A 224 4.09 -0.79 6.61
CA SER A 224 4.37 -0.98 5.20
C SER A 224 3.26 -0.36 4.37
N TYR A 225 3.65 0.39 3.34
CA TYR A 225 2.70 0.97 2.41
C TYR A 225 1.85 -0.08 1.67
N PHE A 226 2.28 -1.33 1.51
CA PHE A 226 1.48 -2.35 0.81
C PHE A 226 0.14 -2.59 1.53
N GLY A 227 0.19 -3.12 2.76
CA GLY A 227 -0.99 -3.46 3.54
C GLY A 227 -1.78 -2.22 3.97
N GLU A 228 -1.10 -1.12 4.32
CA GLU A 228 -1.75 0.14 4.69
C GLU A 228 -2.54 0.73 3.52
N THR A 229 -1.98 0.75 2.31
CA THR A 229 -2.69 1.24 1.11
C THR A 229 -3.81 0.28 0.72
N ALA A 230 -3.60 -1.04 0.76
CA ALA A 230 -4.66 -2.01 0.47
C ALA A 230 -5.88 -1.79 1.37
N ALA A 231 -5.63 -1.68 2.67
CA ALA A 231 -6.67 -1.49 3.67
C ALA A 231 -7.39 -0.14 3.55
N GLU A 232 -6.65 0.94 3.30
CA GLU A 232 -7.24 2.26 3.09
C GLU A 232 -8.13 2.29 1.84
N ILE A 233 -7.63 1.83 0.70
CA ILE A 233 -8.41 1.80 -0.56
C ILE A 233 -9.61 0.85 -0.43
N GLY A 234 -9.41 -0.27 0.27
CA GLY A 234 -10.47 -1.20 0.65
C GLY A 234 -11.49 -0.67 1.67
N ARG A 235 -11.23 0.50 2.26
CA ARG A 235 -12.05 1.12 3.32
C ARG A 235 -12.22 0.22 4.55
N VAL A 236 -11.19 -0.55 4.89
CA VAL A 236 -11.23 -1.48 6.03
C VAL A 236 -11.22 -0.69 7.34
N ARG A 237 -12.30 -0.80 8.12
CA ARG A 237 -12.51 -0.01 9.34
C ARG A 237 -11.82 -0.57 10.58
N HIS A 238 -11.47 -1.85 10.57
CA HIS A 238 -10.83 -2.54 11.68
C HIS A 238 -9.37 -2.80 11.32
N ALA A 239 -8.51 -1.82 11.56
CA ALA A 239 -7.09 -1.94 11.31
C ALA A 239 -6.30 -1.97 12.62
N TYR A 240 -5.27 -2.81 12.67
CA TYR A 240 -4.40 -2.96 13.84
C TYR A 240 -2.94 -2.99 13.40
N PHE A 241 -2.07 -2.32 14.12
CA PHE A 241 -0.63 -2.56 14.05
C PHE A 241 -0.23 -3.55 15.14
N ALA A 242 0.70 -4.46 14.84
CA ALA A 242 1.21 -5.44 15.79
C ALA A 242 2.71 -5.21 16.15
N PRO A 243 3.11 -4.04 16.71
CA PRO A 243 4.50 -3.78 17.07
C PRO A 243 4.88 -4.47 18.38
N GLY A 244 6.03 -5.17 18.43
CA GLY A 244 6.72 -5.54 19.68
C GLY A 244 5.84 -6.18 20.75
N ASN A 245 5.10 -7.24 20.41
CA ASN A 245 4.12 -7.95 21.24
C ASN A 245 2.78 -7.20 21.51
N GLY A 246 2.54 -6.08 20.83
CA GLY A 246 1.31 -5.30 20.91
C GLY A 246 0.25 -5.68 19.88
N CYS A 247 -0.96 -5.16 20.07
CA CYS A 247 -2.03 -5.16 19.08
C CYS A 247 -2.80 -3.84 19.26
N VAL A 248 -2.48 -2.86 18.42
CA VAL A 248 -2.93 -1.47 18.57
C VAL A 248 -3.88 -1.13 17.45
N ARG A 249 -5.14 -0.84 17.79
CA ARG A 249 -6.12 -0.38 16.80
C ARG A 249 -5.69 0.97 16.23
N THR A 250 -5.80 1.11 14.91
CA THR A 250 -5.45 2.33 14.17
C THR A 250 -6.61 2.74 13.27
N ASP A 251 -6.68 4.03 12.97
CA ASP A 251 -7.57 4.59 11.96
C ASP A 251 -6.77 4.82 10.67
N LEU A 252 -7.22 4.24 9.56
CA LEU A 252 -6.64 4.41 8.22
C LEU A 252 -7.48 5.33 7.33
N SER A 253 -8.49 5.99 7.88
CA SER A 253 -9.40 6.83 7.09
C SER A 253 -8.83 8.21 6.76
N SER A 254 -7.72 8.63 7.40
CA SER A 254 -7.20 9.99 7.30
C SER A 254 -5.75 10.09 6.78
N SER A 255 -5.25 9.04 6.12
CA SER A 255 -3.84 8.93 5.70
C SER A 255 -3.43 9.86 4.56
#